data_AF-A0A3E0MN52-F1
#
_entry.id   AF-A0A3E0MN52-F1
#
_cell.length_a   1.000
_cell.length_b   1.000
_cell.length_c   1.000
_cell.angle_alpha   90.00
_cell.angle_beta   90.00
_cell.angle_gamma   90.00
#
_symmetry.space_group_name_H-M   'P 1'
#
loop_
_entity.id
_entity.type
_entity.pdbx_description
1 polymer ?
#
loop_
_entity_poly.entity_id
_entity_poly.type
_entity_poly.pdbx_seq_one_letter_code
_entity_poly.pdbx_strand_id
1 'polypeptide(L)'
;MDRIKVKQVEGALDTQSEQVVTGSKAFAAPQHFLGEGLVVTIAEGYLYWCQNQGRLNELGNTRIRAQDGTLTIEFYDGRAWIRL
;
A
#
# COMPACT_ATOMS: atom_id res chain seq x y z
N MET A 1 -8.99 -13.16 42.37
CA MET A 1 -9.11 -12.11 41.35
C MET A 1 -9.42 -12.78 40.03
N ASP A 2 -10.67 -12.71 39.58
CA ASP A 2 -11.05 -13.21 38.26
C ASP A 2 -10.37 -12.36 37.19
N ARG A 3 -9.65 -13.02 36.28
CA ARG A 3 -9.11 -12.38 35.09
C ARG A 3 -10.29 -12.00 34.21
N ILE A 4 -10.62 -10.71 34.17
CA ILE A 4 -11.55 -10.15 33.20
C ILE A 4 -10.98 -10.46 31.80
N LYS A 5 -11.50 -11.51 31.16
CA LYS A 5 -11.25 -11.76 29.74
C LYS A 5 -12.13 -10.78 28.98
N VAL A 6 -11.52 -9.69 28.52
CA VAL A 6 -12.17 -8.77 27.59
C VAL A 6 -12.61 -9.62 26.40
N LYS A 7 -13.91 -9.66 26.17
CA LYS A 7 -14.52 -10.34 25.02
C LYS A 7 -13.86 -9.73 23.79
N GLN A 8 -13.22 -10.53 22.95
CA GLN A 8 -12.71 -10.08 21.68
C GLN A 8 -13.87 -9.40 20.94
N VAL A 9 -13.78 -8.08 20.76
CA VAL A 9 -14.80 -7.31 20.06
C VAL A 9 -14.56 -7.53 18.58
N GLU A 10 -15.57 -8.01 17.87
CA GLU A 10 -15.49 -8.25 16.43
C GLU A 10 -15.08 -6.94 15.72
N GLY A 11 -13.97 -6.99 14.98
CA GLY A 11 -13.41 -5.82 14.27
C GLY A 11 -12.44 -4.93 15.07
N ALA A 12 -12.19 -5.20 16.35
CA ALA A 12 -11.17 -4.49 17.13
C ALA A 12 -9.79 -5.14 16.97
N LEU A 13 -8.80 -4.35 16.57
CA LEU A 13 -7.38 -4.76 16.56
C LEU A 13 -6.75 -4.26 17.86
N ASP A 14 -6.13 -5.16 18.63
CA ASP A 14 -5.36 -4.74 19.80
C ASP A 14 -3.95 -4.31 19.34
N THR A 15 -3.56 -3.11 19.75
CA THR A 15 -2.33 -2.43 19.34
C THR A 15 -1.19 -2.59 20.35
N GLN A 16 -1.41 -3.30 21.46
CA GLN A 16 -0.43 -3.50 22.53
C GLN A 16 0.31 -4.83 22.42
N SER A 17 -0.24 -5.81 21.69
CA SER A 17 0.39 -7.10 21.43
C SER A 17 0.85 -7.22 19.97
N GLU A 18 1.87 -8.05 19.72
CA GLU A 18 2.20 -8.47 18.36
C GLU A 18 1.06 -9.35 17.83
N GLN A 19 0.40 -8.89 16.77
CA GLN A 19 -0.72 -9.61 16.16
C GLN A 19 -0.42 -9.97 14.72
N VAL A 20 -0.71 -11.22 14.37
CA VAL A 20 -0.70 -11.70 12.98
C VAL A 20 -2.15 -11.70 12.48
N VAL A 21 -2.44 -10.79 11.55
CA VAL A 21 -3.74 -10.77 10.86
C VAL A 21 -3.63 -11.66 9.63
N THR A 22 -4.32 -12.80 9.64
CA THR A 22 -4.39 -13.72 8.50
C THR A 22 -5.60 -13.41 7.59
N GLY A 23 -5.52 -13.84 6.33
CA GLY A 23 -6.58 -13.63 5.33
C GLY A 23 -6.21 -12.62 4.24
N SER A 24 -7.13 -12.42 3.28
CA SER A 24 -6.99 -11.41 2.22
C SER A 24 -7.78 -10.15 2.57
N LYS A 25 -7.20 -8.99 2.26
CA LYS A 25 -7.90 -7.70 2.31
C LYS A 25 -8.04 -7.16 0.90
N ALA A 26 -9.24 -6.70 0.58
CA ALA A 26 -9.52 -5.96 -0.64
C ALA A 26 -9.88 -4.52 -0.27
N PHE A 27 -9.39 -3.57 -1.05
CA PHE A 27 -9.62 -2.15 -0.84
C PHE A 27 -10.31 -1.56 -2.07
N ALA A 28 -11.38 -0.81 -1.86
CA ALA A 28 -12.10 -0.12 -2.94
C ALA A 28 -11.45 1.22 -3.32
N ALA A 29 -10.60 1.76 -2.45
CA ALA A 29 -9.90 3.03 -2.62
C ALA A 29 -8.38 2.81 -2.61
N PRO A 30 -7.61 3.73 -3.22
CA PRO A 30 -6.15 3.73 -3.10
C PRO A 30 -5.69 3.59 -1.65
N GLN A 31 -4.66 2.79 -1.42
CA GLN A 31 -4.05 2.60 -0.10
C GLN A 31 -2.65 3.19 -0.09
N HIS A 32 -2.29 3.82 1.02
CA HIS A 32 -1.02 4.53 1.18
C HIS A 32 -0.27 3.98 2.40
N PHE A 33 0.99 3.63 2.20
CA PHE A 33 1.89 3.15 3.24
C PHE A 33 3.07 4.12 3.31
N LEU A 34 3.13 4.89 4.40
CA LEU A 34 4.13 5.93 4.59
C LEU A 34 5.48 5.28 4.95
N GLY A 35 6.54 5.65 4.23
CA GLY A 35 7.92 5.33 4.56
C GLY A 35 8.74 6.59 4.86
N GLU A 36 10.03 6.42 5.16
CA GLU A 36 10.97 7.53 5.32
C GLU A 36 11.32 8.13 3.95
N GLY A 37 10.47 9.05 3.48
CA GLY A 37 10.71 9.89 2.29
C GLY A 37 9.93 9.52 1.03
N LEU A 38 9.43 8.30 0.92
CA LEU A 38 8.52 7.87 -0.14
C LEU A 38 7.29 7.20 0.45
N VAL A 39 6.17 7.38 -0.22
CA VAL A 39 4.90 6.72 0.09
C VAL A 39 4.67 5.63 -0.92
N VAL A 40 4.49 4.40 -0.43
CA VAL A 40 4.02 3.30 -1.27
C VAL A 40 2.52 3.48 -1.46
N THR A 41 2.07 3.64 -2.69
CA THR A 41 0.63 3.76 -3.00
C THR A 41 0.18 2.58 -3.86
N ILE A 42 -0.87 1.88 -3.45
CA ILE A 42 -1.52 0.85 -4.24
C ILE A 42 -2.77 1.45 -4.88
N ALA A 43 -2.77 1.58 -6.21
CA ALA A 43 -3.87 2.17 -6.97
C ALA A 43 -3.87 1.62 -8.40
N GLU A 44 -5.05 1.47 -9.01
CA GLU A 44 -5.19 1.15 -10.45
C GLU A 44 -4.41 -0.11 -10.92
N GLY A 45 -4.21 -1.09 -10.03
CA GLY A 45 -3.45 -2.31 -10.31
C GLY A 45 -1.93 -2.14 -10.28
N TYR A 46 -1.44 -0.98 -9.86
CA TYR A 46 -0.02 -0.67 -9.70
C TYR A 46 0.34 -0.48 -8.22
N LEU A 47 1.61 -0.73 -7.94
CA LEU A 47 2.27 -0.33 -6.71
C LEU A 47 3.28 0.77 -7.03
N TYR A 48 3.03 1.97 -6.51
CA TYR A 48 3.79 3.18 -6.77
C TYR A 48 4.74 3.49 -5.61
N TRP A 49 5.89 4.07 -5.92
CA TRP A 49 6.70 4.82 -4.97
C TRP A 49 6.60 6.30 -5.34
N CYS A 50 5.95 7.06 -4.46
CA CYS A 50 5.61 8.47 -4.69
C CYS A 50 6.21 9.38 -3.63
N GLN A 51 6.59 10.60 -3.99
CA GLN A 51 6.91 11.65 -3.01
C GLN A 51 5.66 12.20 -2.34
N ASN A 52 4.57 12.37 -3.10
CA ASN A 52 3.26 12.81 -2.62
C ASN A 52 2.16 11.80 -3.01
N GLN A 53 1.46 11.27 -2.01
CA GLN A 53 0.40 10.29 -2.21
C GLN A 53 -0.81 10.82 -3.02
N GLY A 54 -1.03 12.13 -3.04
CA GLY A 54 -2.07 12.79 -3.84
C GLY A 54 -1.65 13.05 -5.29
N ARG A 55 -0.40 12.75 -5.66
CA ARG A 55 0.15 13.06 -6.99
C ARG A 55 0.98 11.90 -7.54
N LEU A 56 0.30 10.96 -8.19
CA LEU A 56 0.96 9.78 -8.77
C LEU A 56 1.84 10.11 -9.98
N ASN A 57 1.43 11.07 -10.81
CA ASN A 57 2.18 11.54 -11.99
C ASN A 57 3.11 12.70 -11.61
N GLU A 58 4.18 12.38 -10.91
CA GLU A 58 5.20 13.34 -10.47
C GLU A 58 6.59 12.86 -10.89
N LEU A 59 7.45 13.81 -11.29
CA LEU A 59 8.79 13.51 -11.81
C LEU A 59 9.57 12.64 -10.81
N GLY A 60 10.09 11.52 -11.30
CA GLY A 60 10.88 10.58 -10.50
C GLY A 60 10.07 9.56 -9.71
N ASN A 61 8.74 9.63 -9.71
CA ASN A 61 7.92 8.53 -9.19
C ASN A 61 8.15 7.27 -10.02
N THR A 62 8.10 6.11 -9.38
CA THR A 62 8.18 4.81 -10.04
C THR A 62 6.94 3.98 -9.74
N ARG A 63 6.60 3.06 -10.63
CA ARG A 63 5.51 2.11 -10.41
C ARG A 63 5.83 0.75 -10.98
N ILE A 64 5.24 -0.26 -10.38
CA ILE A 64 5.30 -1.65 -10.86
C ILE A 64 3.90 -2.22 -11.00
N ARG A 65 3.72 -3.08 -12.01
CA ARG A 65 2.53 -3.92 -12.16
C ARG A 65 2.92 -5.29 -12.69
N ALA A 66 2.41 -6.33 -12.04
CA ALA A 66 2.42 -7.68 -12.56
C ALA A 66 1.05 -7.96 -13.21
N GLN A 67 1.03 -8.21 -14.51
CA GLN A 67 -0.19 -8.53 -15.26
C GLN A 67 0.14 -9.49 -16.39
N ASP A 68 -0.71 -10.50 -16.60
CA ASP A 68 -0.58 -11.49 -17.69
C ASP A 68 0.81 -12.14 -17.76
N GLY A 69 1.37 -12.49 -16.58
CA GLY A 69 2.70 -13.09 -16.46
C GLY A 69 3.87 -12.15 -16.71
N THR A 70 3.62 -10.87 -16.96
CA THR A 70 4.65 -9.85 -17.22
C THR A 70 4.78 -8.88 -16.05
N LEU A 71 6.01 -8.57 -15.65
CA LEU A 71 6.31 -7.45 -14.76
C LEU A 71 6.66 -6.22 -15.59
N THR A 72 5.90 -5.14 -15.40
CA THR A 72 6.17 -3.83 -15.97
C THR A 72 6.68 -2.92 -14.87
N ILE A 73 7.83 -2.29 -15.10
CA ILE A 73 8.43 -1.29 -14.21
C ILE A 73 8.54 0.00 -15.02
N GLU A 74 8.03 1.10 -14.48
CA GLU A 74 8.03 2.40 -15.15
C GLU A 74 8.49 3.50 -14.18
N PHE A 75 9.11 4.55 -14.72
CA PHE A 75 9.33 5.81 -14.03
C PHE A 75 8.62 6.94 -14.76
N TYR A 76 8.20 7.97 -14.04
CA TYR A 76 7.58 9.15 -14.65
C TYR A 76 8.64 10.22 -14.95
N ASP A 77 8.81 10.57 -16.22
CA ASP A 77 9.82 11.53 -16.69
C ASP A 77 9.37 13.00 -16.59
N GLY A 78 8.20 13.24 -15.99
CA GLY A 78 7.53 14.55 -15.92
C GLY A 78 6.46 14.75 -16.99
N ARG A 79 6.38 13.86 -17.99
CA ARG A 79 5.39 13.91 -19.09
C ARG A 79 4.65 12.59 -19.28
N ALA A 80 5.35 11.47 -19.18
CA ALA A 80 4.82 10.15 -19.41
C ALA A 80 5.51 9.09 -18.53
N TRP A 81 4.86 7.94 -18.43
CA TRP A 81 5.45 6.74 -17.84
C TRP A 81 6.36 6.07 -18.87
N ILE A 82 7.64 5.94 -18.53
CA ILE A 82 8.67 5.33 -19.37
C ILE A 82 9.02 3.97 -18.77
N ARG A 83 8.93 2.92 -19.58
CA ARG A 83 9.30 1.57 -19.19
C ARG A 83 10.83 1.47 -19.04
N LEU A 84 11.27 0.90 -17.92
CA LEU A 84 12.67 0.55 -17.66
C LEU A 84 13.08 -0.72 -18.41
#